data_AF-A0A3D4S7D8-F1
#
_entry.id   AF-A0A3D4S7D8-F1
#
_cell.length_a   1.000
_cell.length_b   1.000
_cell.length_c   1.000
_cell.angle_alpha   90.00
_cell.angle_beta   90.00
_cell.angle_gamma   90.00
#
_symmetry.space_group_name_H-M   'P 1'
#
loop_
_entity.id
_entity.type
_entity.pdbx_description
1 polymer ?
#
loop_
_entity_poly.entity_id
_entity_poly.type
_entity_poly.pdbx_seq_one_letter_code
_entity_poly.pdbx_strand_id
1 'polypeptide(L)'
;MKENKDELELTKGQKLAGNVIAGAYLVVCGVFLLLSGLGVFGASVTVGKVAVPGVLLTVGLVFLTTAIVQRNTVSMWISFAFIVPALVAALNNFTALTYAKLYPLYIAIPAISSLFTAIMSRSFRDHLKIIITFGLIAAVFSLQSSGLTGWNVVVPVLVVLAGLAIVYAAIRMNKSEDNDD
;
A
#
# COMPACT_ATOMS: atom_id res chain seq x y z
N MET A 1 -10.21 -16.13 30.61
CA MET A 1 -10.19 -15.85 29.16
C MET A 1 -11.63 -15.86 28.67
N LYS A 2 -12.28 -14.69 28.55
CA LYS A 2 -13.59 -14.61 27.88
C LYS A 2 -13.32 -14.56 26.39
N GLU A 3 -13.63 -15.64 25.67
CA GLU A 3 -13.77 -15.60 24.22
C GLU A 3 -14.77 -14.51 23.86
N ASN A 4 -14.29 -13.39 23.32
CA ASN A 4 -15.15 -12.39 22.70
C ASN A 4 -15.59 -12.97 21.36
N LYS A 5 -16.72 -13.67 21.36
CA LYS A 5 -17.46 -14.17 20.20
C LYS A 5 -18.08 -13.05 19.36
N ASP A 6 -17.26 -12.07 18.97
CA ASP A 6 -17.60 -11.00 18.04
C ASP A 6 -16.50 -10.84 16.97
N GLU A 7 -15.90 -11.94 16.53
CA GLU A 7 -15.49 -12.03 15.12
C GLU A 7 -16.79 -12.04 14.31
N LEU A 8 -17.32 -10.84 14.03
CA LEU A 8 -18.57 -10.61 13.33
C LEU A 8 -18.55 -11.36 11.99
N GLU A 9 -19.15 -12.56 11.96
CA GLU A 9 -19.38 -13.28 10.72
C GLU A 9 -20.09 -12.34 9.74
N LEU A 10 -19.51 -12.18 8.55
CA LEU A 10 -20.10 -11.34 7.53
C LEU A 10 -21.53 -11.78 7.25
N THR A 11 -22.46 -10.83 7.25
CA THR A 11 -23.84 -11.10 6.87
C THR A 11 -23.92 -11.63 5.44
N LYS A 12 -24.96 -12.41 5.13
CA LYS A 12 -25.20 -12.89 3.74
C LYS A 12 -25.23 -11.72 2.74
N GLY A 13 -25.81 -10.58 3.15
CA GLY A 13 -25.85 -9.36 2.33
C GLY A 13 -24.46 -8.76 2.05
N GLN A 14 -23.58 -8.68 3.06
CA GLN A 14 -22.20 -8.19 2.87
C GLN A 14 -21.36 -9.13 2.00
N LYS A 15 -21.56 -10.46 2.15
CA LYS A 15 -20.90 -11.46 1.29
C LYS A 15 -21.36 -11.32 -0.17
N LEU A 16 -22.67 -11.23 -0.39
CA LEU A 16 -23.23 -11.04 -1.72
C LEU A 16 -22.76 -9.73 -2.36
N ALA A 17 -22.83 -8.61 -1.62
CA ALA A 17 -22.38 -7.30 -2.10
C ALA A 17 -20.89 -7.33 -2.49
N GLY A 18 -20.03 -7.94 -1.64
CA GLY A 18 -18.61 -8.10 -1.94
C GLY A 18 -18.36 -8.86 -3.24
N ASN A 19 -19.05 -10.00 -3.44
CA ASN A 19 -18.90 -10.83 -4.64
C ASN A 19 -19.39 -10.11 -5.90
N VAL A 20 -20.53 -9.42 -5.83
CA VAL A 20 -21.09 -8.65 -6.96
C VAL A 20 -20.14 -7.52 -7.35
N ILE A 21 -19.62 -6.79 -6.37
CA ILE A 21 -18.67 -5.70 -6.60
C ILE A 21 -17.36 -6.23 -7.20
N ALA A 22 -16.84 -7.35 -6.69
CA ALA A 22 -15.66 -8.00 -7.24
C ALA A 22 -15.86 -8.41 -8.71
N GLY A 23 -17.00 -9.04 -9.01
CA GLY A 23 -17.37 -9.41 -10.37
C GLY A 23 -17.50 -8.20 -11.29
N ALA A 24 -18.15 -7.13 -10.83
CA ALA A 24 -18.31 -5.90 -11.61
C ALA A 24 -16.97 -5.25 -11.97
N TYR A 25 -16.05 -5.10 -11.00
CA TYR A 25 -14.70 -4.58 -11.27
C TYR A 25 -13.94 -5.47 -12.26
N LEU A 26 -14.02 -6.78 -12.12
CA LEU A 26 -13.34 -7.72 -13.03
C LEU A 26 -13.90 -7.62 -14.46
N VAL A 27 -15.22 -7.52 -14.62
CA VAL A 27 -15.86 -7.33 -15.93
C VAL A 27 -15.41 -6.01 -16.55
N VAL A 28 -15.43 -4.91 -15.79
CA VAL A 28 -14.97 -3.60 -16.28
C VAL A 28 -13.50 -3.65 -16.70
N CYS A 29 -12.64 -4.28 -15.90
CA CYS A 29 -11.23 -4.47 -16.25
C CYS A 29 -11.10 -5.30 -17.54
N GLY A 30 -11.79 -6.43 -17.65
CA GLY A 30 -11.76 -7.30 -18.83
C GLY A 30 -12.21 -6.57 -20.09
N VAL A 31 -13.32 -5.83 -20.01
CA VAL A 31 -13.82 -5.00 -21.12
C VAL A 31 -12.80 -3.93 -21.51
N PHE A 32 -12.23 -3.22 -20.53
CA PHE A 32 -11.21 -2.20 -20.80
C PHE A 32 -9.96 -2.78 -21.48
N LEU A 33 -9.48 -3.95 -21.04
CA LEU A 33 -8.34 -4.64 -21.66
C LEU A 33 -8.68 -5.12 -23.08
N LEU A 34 -9.89 -5.66 -23.29
CA LEU A 34 -10.35 -6.07 -24.61
C LEU A 34 -10.41 -4.88 -25.58
N LEU A 35 -11.03 -3.78 -25.17
CA LEU A 35 -11.12 -2.56 -25.98
C LEU A 35 -9.73 -1.96 -26.28
N SER A 36 -8.80 -2.02 -25.32
CA SER A 36 -7.40 -1.64 -25.54
C SER A 36 -6.71 -2.56 -26.56
N GLY A 37 -6.99 -3.87 -26.54
CA GLY A 37 -6.48 -4.83 -27.51
C GLY A 37 -7.05 -4.64 -28.92
N LEU A 38 -8.30 -4.19 -29.01
CA LEU A 38 -8.96 -3.82 -30.27
C LEU A 38 -8.53 -2.43 -30.79
N GLY A 39 -7.69 -1.69 -30.06
CA GLY A 39 -7.19 -0.38 -30.47
C GLY A 39 -8.22 0.75 -30.36
N VAL A 40 -9.30 0.57 -29.61
CA VAL A 40 -10.40 1.56 -29.47
C VAL A 40 -9.91 2.88 -28.87
N PHE A 41 -8.87 2.82 -28.01
CA PHE A 41 -8.31 3.98 -27.32
C PHE A 41 -7.09 4.60 -28.04
N GLY A 42 -6.82 4.18 -29.28
CA GLY A 42 -5.69 4.66 -30.07
C GLY A 42 -4.35 4.01 -29.71
N ALA A 43 -3.31 4.35 -30.48
CA ALA A 43 -2.01 3.67 -30.44
C ALA A 43 -1.23 3.83 -29.12
N SER A 44 -1.55 4.85 -28.31
CA SER A 44 -0.87 5.11 -27.03
C SER A 44 -1.32 4.18 -25.90
N VAL A 45 -2.52 3.61 -26.00
CA VAL A 45 -3.16 2.77 -24.98
C VAL A 45 -3.23 1.33 -25.48
N THR A 46 -2.14 0.59 -25.26
CA THR A 46 -2.03 -0.82 -25.66
C THR A 46 -2.17 -1.75 -24.46
N VAL A 47 -2.58 -2.99 -24.68
CA VAL A 47 -2.68 -4.02 -23.63
C VAL A 47 -1.38 -4.13 -22.83
N GLY A 48 -0.22 -4.10 -23.48
CA GLY A 48 1.08 -4.16 -22.81
C GLY A 48 1.32 -3.02 -21.81
N LYS A 49 0.75 -1.83 -22.07
CA LYS A 49 0.86 -0.67 -21.17
C LYS A 49 -0.19 -0.65 -20.07
N VAL A 50 -1.38 -1.23 -20.31
CA VAL A 50 -2.50 -1.12 -19.37
C VAL A 50 -2.76 -2.36 -18.54
N ALA A 51 -2.29 -3.54 -18.94
CA ALA A 51 -2.62 -4.81 -18.28
C ALA A 51 -2.21 -4.82 -16.80
N VAL A 52 -0.94 -4.56 -16.51
CA VAL A 52 -0.42 -4.55 -15.14
C VAL A 52 -1.11 -3.49 -14.27
N PRO A 53 -1.12 -2.19 -14.63
CA PRO A 53 -1.78 -1.18 -13.80
C PRO A 53 -3.29 -1.42 -13.69
N GLY A 54 -3.95 -1.88 -14.76
CA GLY A 54 -5.38 -2.17 -14.75
C GLY A 54 -5.77 -3.31 -13.83
N VAL A 55 -5.06 -4.45 -13.89
CA VAL A 55 -5.33 -5.61 -13.03
C VAL A 55 -5.04 -5.29 -11.57
N LEU A 56 -3.89 -4.68 -11.28
CA LEU A 56 -3.52 -4.31 -9.90
C LEU A 56 -4.51 -3.30 -9.31
N LEU A 57 -4.92 -2.28 -10.09
CA LEU A 57 -5.92 -1.32 -9.64
C LEU A 57 -7.25 -2.02 -9.37
N THR A 58 -7.66 -2.95 -10.23
CA THR A 58 -8.89 -3.74 -10.06
C THR A 58 -8.86 -4.50 -8.74
N VAL A 59 -7.79 -5.26 -8.47
CA VAL A 59 -7.62 -5.99 -7.19
C VAL A 59 -7.66 -5.02 -6.00
N GLY A 60 -6.95 -3.89 -6.10
CA GLY A 60 -6.95 -2.85 -5.09
C GLY A 60 -8.35 -2.29 -4.79
N LEU A 61 -9.12 -1.96 -5.83
CA LEU A 61 -10.48 -1.44 -5.70
C LEU A 61 -11.45 -2.47 -5.11
N VAL A 62 -11.30 -3.75 -5.46
CA VAL A 62 -12.09 -4.83 -4.85
C VAL A 62 -11.84 -4.89 -3.33
N PHE A 63 -10.58 -4.89 -2.90
CA PHE A 63 -10.25 -4.86 -1.49
C PHE A 63 -10.69 -3.57 -0.80
N LEU A 64 -10.57 -2.42 -1.45
CA LEU A 64 -10.96 -1.12 -0.89
C LEU A 64 -12.46 -1.07 -0.62
N THR A 65 -13.28 -1.45 -1.61
CA THR A 65 -14.73 -1.42 -1.45
C THR A 65 -15.19 -2.48 -0.45
N THR A 66 -14.57 -3.66 -0.46
CA THR A 66 -14.80 -4.71 0.56
C THR A 66 -14.46 -4.19 1.95
N ALA A 67 -13.34 -3.49 2.11
CA ALA A 67 -12.93 -2.90 3.36
C ALA A 67 -13.98 -1.92 3.89
N ILE A 68 -14.51 -1.05 3.03
CA ILE A 68 -15.54 -0.06 3.39
C ILE A 68 -16.84 -0.75 3.81
N VAL A 69 -17.34 -1.70 3.01
CA VAL A 69 -18.61 -2.41 3.26
C VAL A 69 -18.56 -3.27 4.52
N GLN A 70 -17.41 -3.90 4.77
CA GLN A 70 -17.23 -4.85 5.87
C GLN A 70 -16.53 -4.23 7.08
N ARG A 71 -16.16 -2.94 7.00
CA ARG A 71 -15.32 -2.24 8.00
C ARG A 71 -14.04 -3.01 8.36
N ASN A 72 -13.43 -3.67 7.37
CA ASN A 72 -12.27 -4.54 7.57
C ASN A 72 -10.95 -3.78 7.34
N THR A 73 -10.13 -3.67 8.38
CA THR A 73 -8.84 -2.95 8.33
C THR A 73 -7.75 -3.68 7.54
N VAL A 74 -7.78 -5.01 7.48
CA VAL A 74 -6.82 -5.81 6.69
C VAL A 74 -7.06 -5.59 5.20
N SER A 75 -8.32 -5.69 4.75
CA SER A 75 -8.70 -5.37 3.37
C SER A 75 -8.35 -3.92 3.02
N MET A 76 -8.50 -2.98 3.97
CA MET A 76 -8.10 -1.59 3.76
C MET A 76 -6.59 -1.51 3.49
N TRP A 77 -5.78 -2.16 4.32
CA TRP A 77 -4.31 -2.15 4.18
C TRP A 77 -3.86 -2.80 2.86
N ILE A 78 -4.44 -3.95 2.52
CA ILE A 78 -4.14 -4.71 1.29
C ILE A 78 -4.53 -3.90 0.05
N SER A 79 -5.65 -3.16 0.10
CA SER A 79 -6.09 -2.37 -1.06
C SER A 79 -5.01 -1.41 -1.56
N PHE A 80 -4.37 -0.67 -0.66
CA PHE A 80 -3.27 0.24 -0.99
C PHE A 80 -1.97 -0.47 -1.35
N ALA A 81 -1.75 -1.70 -0.87
CA ALA A 81 -0.64 -2.53 -1.33
C ALA A 81 -0.75 -2.92 -2.81
N PHE A 82 -1.95 -2.89 -3.40
CA PHE A 82 -2.18 -3.08 -4.83
C PHE A 82 -2.32 -1.76 -5.61
N ILE A 83 -3.00 -0.76 -5.04
CA ILE A 83 -3.21 0.54 -5.69
C ILE A 83 -1.88 1.27 -5.93
N VAL A 84 -0.93 1.22 -4.98
CA VAL A 84 0.35 1.92 -5.14
C VAL A 84 1.18 1.33 -6.29
N PRO A 85 1.42 0.01 -6.40
CA PRO A 85 2.04 -0.58 -7.59
C PRO A 85 1.29 -0.30 -8.89
N ALA A 86 -0.04 -0.30 -8.87
CA ALA A 86 -0.86 0.06 -10.03
C ALA A 86 -0.57 1.49 -10.50
N LEU A 87 -0.55 2.44 -9.57
CA LEU A 87 -0.23 3.84 -9.84
C LEU A 87 1.20 3.99 -10.38
N VAL A 88 2.18 3.32 -9.77
CA VAL A 88 3.58 3.37 -10.23
C VAL A 88 3.70 2.83 -11.66
N ALA A 89 3.07 1.70 -11.96
CA ALA A 89 3.07 1.14 -13.31
C ALA A 89 2.38 2.07 -14.33
N ALA A 90 1.26 2.68 -13.97
CA ALA A 90 0.57 3.64 -14.82
C ALA A 90 1.44 4.88 -15.10
N LEU A 91 2.05 5.45 -14.05
CA LEU A 91 2.95 6.61 -14.19
C LEU A 91 4.15 6.27 -15.07
N ASN A 92 4.75 5.08 -14.90
CA ASN A 92 5.87 4.64 -15.76
C ASN A 92 5.46 4.50 -17.23
N ASN A 93 4.24 4.02 -17.50
CA ASN A 93 3.82 3.70 -18.86
C ASN A 93 3.28 4.91 -19.65
N PHE A 94 2.81 5.95 -18.93
CA PHE A 94 2.11 7.10 -19.51
C PHE A 94 2.76 8.46 -19.23
N THR A 95 3.86 8.52 -18.47
CA THR A 95 4.59 9.77 -18.20
C THR A 95 6.09 9.59 -18.47
N ALA A 96 6.87 10.66 -18.30
CA ALA A 96 8.33 10.61 -18.38
C ALA A 96 8.99 10.03 -17.11
N LEU A 97 8.23 9.74 -16.06
CA LEU A 97 8.75 9.16 -14.82
C LEU A 97 9.08 7.69 -15.06
N THR A 98 10.29 7.27 -14.69
CA THR A 98 10.69 5.86 -14.79
C THR A 98 10.63 5.17 -13.43
N TYR A 99 10.66 3.84 -13.41
CA TYR A 99 10.79 3.07 -12.17
C TYR A 99 11.97 3.53 -11.29
N ALA A 100 13.08 4.01 -11.88
CA ALA A 100 14.21 4.55 -11.14
C ALA A 100 13.88 5.81 -10.33
N LYS A 101 12.89 6.60 -10.76
CA LYS A 101 12.38 7.76 -10.02
C LYS A 101 11.28 7.37 -9.02
N LEU A 102 10.51 6.35 -9.35
CA LEU A 102 9.29 5.96 -8.62
C LEU A 102 9.50 4.88 -7.54
N TYR A 103 10.63 4.17 -7.54
CA TYR A 103 10.83 3.05 -6.62
C TYR A 103 10.66 3.36 -5.11
N PRO A 104 10.90 4.59 -4.60
CA PRO A 104 10.64 4.89 -3.19
C PRO A 104 9.15 4.72 -2.80
N LEU A 105 8.22 4.79 -3.76
CA LEU A 105 6.81 4.53 -3.51
C LEU A 105 6.55 3.07 -3.11
N TYR A 106 7.33 2.11 -3.64
CA TYR A 106 7.23 0.70 -3.20
C TYR A 106 7.66 0.54 -1.74
N ILE A 107 8.69 1.29 -1.33
CA ILE A 107 9.18 1.31 0.06
C ILE A 107 8.15 1.97 0.98
N ALA A 108 7.43 2.98 0.47
CA ALA A 108 6.39 3.69 1.20
C ALA A 108 5.08 2.90 1.35
N ILE A 109 4.90 1.75 0.68
CA ILE A 109 3.64 0.98 0.71
C ILE A 109 3.12 0.76 2.14
N PRO A 110 3.91 0.27 3.11
CA PRO A 110 3.42 0.06 4.47
C PRO A 110 2.97 1.35 5.16
N ALA A 111 3.63 2.47 4.88
CA ALA A 111 3.24 3.78 5.39
C ALA A 111 1.92 4.27 4.76
N ILE A 112 1.80 4.20 3.43
CA ILE A 112 0.59 4.59 2.71
C ILE A 112 -0.58 3.73 3.14
N SER A 113 -0.44 2.40 3.12
CA SER A 113 -1.47 1.48 3.57
C SER A 113 -1.86 1.74 5.03
N SER A 114 -0.90 2.02 5.92
CA SER A 114 -1.18 2.35 7.32
C SER A 114 -1.87 3.69 7.51
N LEU A 115 -1.57 4.70 6.69
CA LEU A 115 -2.22 6.01 6.72
C LEU A 115 -3.74 5.88 6.51
N PHE A 116 -4.14 5.13 5.48
CA PHE A 116 -5.56 4.90 5.20
C PHE A 116 -6.20 3.93 6.19
N THR A 117 -5.49 2.89 6.61
CA THR A 117 -6.00 1.94 7.60
C THR A 117 -6.21 2.58 8.97
N ALA A 118 -5.39 3.57 9.35
CA ALA A 118 -5.49 4.28 10.61
C ALA A 118 -6.86 4.95 10.83
N ILE A 119 -7.53 5.38 9.73
CA ILE A 119 -8.84 6.03 9.77
C ILE A 119 -9.94 5.05 10.24
N MET A 120 -9.76 3.76 9.98
CA MET A 120 -10.70 2.70 10.35
C MET A 120 -10.23 1.85 11.54
N SER A 121 -8.99 2.03 11.98
CA SER A 121 -8.37 1.24 13.03
C SER A 121 -8.52 1.92 14.39
N ARG A 122 -8.72 1.11 15.44
CA ARG A 122 -8.67 1.59 16.83
C ARG A 122 -7.23 1.78 17.33
N SER A 123 -6.23 1.27 16.60
CA SER A 123 -4.82 1.29 16.98
C SER A 123 -4.03 2.38 16.24
N PHE A 124 -4.50 3.63 16.30
CA PHE A 124 -3.87 4.76 15.58
C PHE A 124 -2.37 4.92 15.87
N ARG A 125 -1.96 4.74 17.15
CA ARG A 125 -0.56 4.86 17.57
C ARG A 125 0.36 3.86 16.89
N ASP A 126 -0.10 2.65 16.62
CA ASP A 126 0.72 1.63 15.97
C ASP A 126 0.84 1.88 14.47
N HIS A 127 -0.25 2.31 13.81
CA HIS A 127 -0.16 2.79 12.43
C HIS A 127 0.75 4.00 12.30
N LEU A 128 0.73 4.95 13.25
CA LEU A 128 1.61 6.11 13.24
C LEU A 128 3.09 5.72 13.27
N LYS A 129 3.47 4.71 14.07
CA LYS A 129 4.84 4.18 14.07
C LYS A 129 5.24 3.62 12.71
N ILE A 130 4.34 2.87 12.06
CA ILE A 130 4.59 2.31 10.72
C ILE A 130 4.73 3.44 9.68
N ILE A 131 3.84 4.43 9.73
CA ILE A 131 3.87 5.60 8.83
C ILE A 131 5.19 6.34 8.96
N ILE A 132 5.60 6.66 10.18
CA ILE A 132 6.87 7.37 10.43
C ILE A 132 8.05 6.51 9.97
N THR A 133 8.08 5.23 10.32
CA THR A 133 9.22 4.35 10.00
C THR A 133 9.40 4.18 8.50
N PHE A 134 8.38 3.69 7.79
CA PHE A 134 8.48 3.44 6.35
C PHE A 134 8.42 4.73 5.53
N GLY A 135 7.73 5.76 6.02
CA GLY A 135 7.70 7.08 5.40
C GLY A 135 9.07 7.75 5.44
N LEU A 136 9.78 7.69 6.58
CA LEU A 136 11.13 8.23 6.70
C LEU A 136 12.12 7.47 5.82
N ILE A 137 12.08 6.13 5.81
CA ILE A 137 12.94 5.32 4.95
C ILE A 137 12.67 5.67 3.47
N ALA A 138 11.41 5.71 3.04
CA ALA A 138 11.05 6.09 1.68
C ALA A 138 11.48 7.52 1.33
N ALA A 139 11.39 8.47 2.26
CA ALA A 139 11.87 9.83 2.07
C ALA A 139 13.40 9.87 1.87
N VAL A 140 14.16 9.05 2.59
CA VAL A 140 15.61 8.95 2.37
C VAL A 140 15.92 8.40 0.96
N PHE A 141 15.23 7.35 0.53
CA PHE A 141 15.40 6.83 -0.83
C PHE A 141 14.92 7.81 -1.91
N SER A 142 13.95 8.69 -1.63
CA SER A 142 13.50 9.71 -2.58
C SER A 142 14.54 10.81 -2.82
N LEU A 143 15.44 11.06 -1.88
CA LEU A 143 16.60 11.95 -2.11
C LEU A 143 17.52 11.38 -3.20
N GLN A 144 17.73 10.06 -3.20
CA GLN A 144 18.49 9.38 -4.24
C GLN A 144 17.71 9.37 -5.57
N SER A 145 16.43 8.96 -5.52
CA SER A 145 15.64 8.83 -6.74
C SER A 145 15.44 10.18 -7.43
N SER A 146 15.22 11.27 -6.69
CA SER A 146 15.09 12.62 -7.25
C SER A 146 16.35 13.11 -7.96
N GLY A 147 17.54 12.61 -7.56
CA GLY A 147 18.84 13.09 -8.02
C GLY A 147 19.40 14.22 -7.15
N LEU A 148 18.78 14.51 -6.00
CA LEU A 148 19.27 15.51 -5.05
C LEU A 148 20.56 15.05 -4.35
N THR A 149 20.72 13.74 -4.15
CA THR A 149 21.94 13.16 -3.56
C THR A 149 22.26 11.77 -4.11
N GLY A 150 23.46 11.27 -3.81
CA GLY A 150 23.95 9.96 -4.23
C GLY A 150 23.90 8.89 -3.13
N TRP A 151 24.28 7.67 -3.50
CA TRP A 151 24.37 6.53 -2.56
C TRP A 151 25.39 6.74 -1.45
N ASN A 152 26.41 7.58 -1.69
CA ASN A 152 27.40 7.99 -0.71
C ASN A 152 26.80 8.77 0.48
N VAL A 153 25.59 9.31 0.34
CA VAL A 153 24.85 9.97 1.44
C VAL A 153 23.72 9.07 1.94
N VAL A 154 22.96 8.48 1.02
CA VAL A 154 21.79 7.66 1.36
C VAL A 154 22.15 6.44 2.20
N VAL A 155 23.23 5.71 1.84
CA VAL A 155 23.64 4.52 2.61
C VAL A 155 24.04 4.89 4.05
N PRO A 156 24.94 5.87 4.30
CA PRO A 156 25.24 6.32 5.66
C PRO A 156 24.01 6.75 6.46
N VAL A 157 23.08 7.49 5.86
CA VAL A 157 21.85 7.91 6.53
C VAL A 157 21.01 6.70 6.96
N LEU A 158 20.85 5.70 6.09
CA LEU A 158 20.13 4.47 6.45
C LEU A 158 20.81 3.71 7.59
N VAL A 159 22.15 3.64 7.61
CA VAL A 159 22.91 3.03 8.70
C VAL A 159 22.69 3.77 10.02
N VAL A 160 22.71 5.11 10.00
CA VAL A 160 22.41 5.93 11.20
C VAL A 160 20.99 5.69 11.69
N LEU A 161 20.00 5.66 10.80
CA LEU A 161 18.60 5.37 11.17
C LEU A 161 18.44 3.98 11.80
N ALA A 162 19.09 2.96 11.22
CA ALA A 162 19.08 1.61 11.77
C ALA A 162 19.74 1.56 13.17
N GLY A 163 20.90 2.22 13.34
CA GLY A 163 21.58 2.31 14.63
C GLY A 163 20.73 2.99 15.70
N LEU A 164 20.10 4.12 15.36
CA LEU A 164 19.17 4.81 16.28
C LEU A 164 17.95 3.96 16.65
N ALA A 165 17.39 3.21 15.69
CA ALA A 165 16.28 2.31 15.96
C ALA A 165 16.67 1.18 16.93
N ILE A 166 17.87 0.62 16.80
CA ILE A 166 18.41 -0.40 17.72
C ILE A 166 18.58 0.17 19.12
N VAL A 167 19.22 1.35 19.25
CA VAL A 167 19.40 2.02 20.55
C VAL A 167 18.05 2.32 21.21
N TYR A 168 17.09 2.84 20.45
CA TYR A 168 15.75 3.11 20.94
C TYR A 168 15.04 1.84 21.44
N ALA A 169 15.13 0.74 20.67
CA ALA A 169 14.54 -0.54 21.06
C ALA A 169 15.16 -1.08 22.36
N ALA A 170 16.48 -1.03 22.49
CA ALA A 170 17.19 -1.49 23.69
C ALA A 170 16.78 -0.69 24.94
N ILE A 171 16.73 0.65 24.87
CA ILE A 171 16.29 1.51 25.99
C ILE A 171 14.84 1.19 26.37
N ARG A 172 13.98 0.97 25.38
CA ARG A 172 12.56 0.68 25.63
C ARG A 172 12.36 -0.68 26.30
N MET A 173 13.15 -1.69 25.92
CA MET A 173 13.09 -3.03 26.53
C MET A 173 13.55 -3.02 27.98
N ASN A 174 14.64 -2.30 28.30
CA ASN A 174 15.10 -2.16 29.69
C ASN A 174 14.01 -1.51 30.57
N LYS A 175 13.36 -0.46 30.05
CA LYS A 175 12.30 0.23 30.79
C LYS A 175 11.06 -0.65 31.00
N SER A 176 10.74 -1.58 30.10
CA SER A 176 9.61 -2.50 30.33
C SER A 176 9.90 -3.52 31.43
N GLU A 177 11.14 -4.00 31.54
CA GLU A 177 11.53 -4.92 32.63
C GLU A 177 11.41 -4.24 34.00
N ASP A 178 11.85 -2.98 34.13
CA ASP A 178 11.77 -2.22 35.39
C ASP A 178 10.32 -1.88 35.85
N ASN A 179 9.29 -2.06 35.00
CA ASN A 179 7.89 -1.75 35.36
C ASN A 179 7.06 -3.02 35.67
N ASP A 180 7.61 -4.21 35.48
CA ASP A 180 6.97 -5.49 35.79
C ASP A 180 7.42 -6.06 37.16
N ASP A 181 8.30 -5.35 37.88
CA ASP A 181 8.70 -5.55 39.29
C ASP A 181 7.98 -4.56 40.24
#